data_AF-A0A2D4KR21-F1
#
_entry.id   AF-A0A2D4KR21-F1
#
_cell.length_a   1.000
_cell.length_b   1.000
_cell.length_c   1.000
_cell.angle_alpha   90.00
_cell.angle_beta   90.00
_cell.angle_gamma   90.00
#
_symmetry.space_group_name_H-M   'P 1'
#
loop_
_entity.id
_entity.type
_entity.pdbx_description
1 polymer ?
#
loop_
_entity_poly.entity_id
_entity_poly.type
_entity_poly.pdbx_seq_one_letter_code
_entity_poly.pdbx_strand_id
1 'polypeptide(L)'
;AGDGKLCVNGDVERSLAPEPDDVSESEESISSSRSCRNERSLQEKLEIISGEGLLPTVKVFLDWLRTNTDLIIMCAQSSQSLWNRLSVLLNLLPSAGDLQDSGLFLSSEVKSMLSGCELPDLNTCLLLPEDVALRNLPPLKSAHKRFNFEQDRPVLTEVEESVVRVCCIRSFGHFITRLQGSILQYNSEVGIFISIVQSEQDGLLQQAQA
;
A
#
# COMPACT_ATOMS: atom_id res chain seq x y z
N ALA A 1 -5.26 -42.86 -48.86
CA ALA A 1 -4.61 -41.59 -49.21
C ALA A 1 -3.28 -41.54 -48.47
N GLY A 2 -2.20 -41.83 -49.19
CA GLY A 2 -0.84 -41.78 -48.69
C GLY A 2 0.05 -41.86 -49.92
N ASP A 3 0.84 -40.82 -50.13
CA ASP A 3 2.17 -40.87 -50.72
C ASP A 3 2.70 -39.45 -50.94
N GLY A 4 4.01 -39.27 -50.81
CA GLY A 4 4.66 -38.01 -51.17
C GLY A 4 6.08 -37.88 -50.63
N LYS A 5 6.98 -38.76 -51.06
CA LYS A 5 8.44 -38.55 -51.03
C LYS A 5 8.93 -38.28 -52.47
N LEU A 6 10.09 -37.62 -52.58
CA LEU A 6 11.00 -37.50 -53.76
C LEU A 6 10.68 -36.28 -54.66
N CYS A 7 11.60 -35.50 -55.24
CA CYS A 7 13.05 -35.54 -55.52
C CYS A 7 13.47 -34.09 -55.94
N VAL A 8 14.64 -33.55 -55.56
CA VAL A 8 15.98 -33.59 -56.22
C VAL A 8 16.16 -32.74 -57.51
N ASN A 9 17.03 -31.74 -57.36
CA ASN A 9 18.05 -31.08 -58.23
C ASN A 9 17.80 -30.49 -59.62
N GLY A 10 18.44 -29.32 -59.79
CA GLY A 10 19.21 -28.86 -60.95
C GLY A 10 19.56 -27.36 -60.78
N ASP A 11 20.68 -26.77 -61.18
CA ASP A 11 22.02 -27.19 -61.61
C ASP A 11 22.84 -25.87 -61.77
N VAL A 12 24.16 -25.98 -62.01
CA VAL A 12 25.08 -24.99 -62.64
C VAL A 12 25.97 -24.08 -61.75
N GLU A 13 27.20 -24.57 -61.59
CA GLU A 13 28.54 -23.93 -61.70
C GLU A 13 28.77 -22.44 -61.34
N ARG A 14 29.82 -22.18 -60.52
CA ARG A 14 31.07 -21.52 -60.97
C ARG A 14 32.15 -21.52 -59.88
N SER A 15 33.38 -21.83 -60.31
CA SER A 15 34.61 -22.04 -59.56
C SER A 15 35.30 -20.78 -58.99
N LEU A 16 36.22 -21.05 -58.06
CA LEU A 16 37.47 -20.32 -57.69
C LEU A 16 37.38 -19.23 -56.61
N ALA A 17 38.00 -19.55 -55.45
CA ALA A 17 38.51 -18.59 -54.46
C ALA A 17 39.77 -17.87 -55.01
N PRO A 18 40.16 -16.68 -54.49
CA PRO A 18 40.87 -16.61 -53.20
C PRO A 18 40.64 -15.36 -52.31
N GLU A 19 40.83 -15.60 -51.00
CA GLU A 19 41.41 -14.75 -49.93
C GLU A 19 40.69 -13.47 -49.39
N PRO A 20 40.92 -13.13 -48.10
CA PRO A 20 40.00 -12.36 -47.26
C PRO A 20 40.46 -10.91 -47.04
N ASP A 21 39.52 -9.96 -47.03
CA ASP A 21 39.75 -8.60 -46.55
C ASP A 21 38.71 -8.22 -45.50
N ASP A 22 39.24 -8.06 -44.28
CA ASP A 22 38.88 -7.14 -43.20
C ASP A 22 37.60 -6.30 -43.41
N VAL A 23 36.49 -6.73 -42.80
CA VAL A 23 35.45 -5.82 -42.31
C VAL A 23 35.00 -6.32 -40.94
N SER A 24 35.39 -5.57 -39.91
CA SER A 24 34.88 -5.67 -38.55
C SER A 24 33.36 -5.41 -38.56
N GLU A 25 32.57 -6.48 -38.57
CA GLU A 25 31.15 -6.42 -38.27
C GLU A 25 31.01 -6.29 -36.74
N SER A 26 30.88 -5.04 -36.32
CA SER A 26 30.41 -4.64 -35.00
C SER A 26 29.12 -5.42 -34.68
N GLU A 27 29.24 -6.33 -33.71
CA GLU A 27 28.12 -6.98 -33.02
C GLU A 27 27.15 -5.90 -32.53
N GLU A 28 26.11 -5.65 -33.31
CA GLU A 28 24.94 -4.89 -32.91
C GLU A 28 24.33 -5.67 -31.74
N SER A 29 24.73 -5.27 -30.53
CA SER A 29 24.15 -5.74 -29.30
C SER A 29 22.66 -5.40 -29.36
N ILE A 30 21.87 -6.39 -29.72
CA ILE A 30 20.43 -6.37 -29.69
C ILE A 30 20.08 -6.14 -28.22
N SER A 31 19.92 -4.87 -27.84
CA SER A 31 19.50 -4.48 -26.50
C SER A 31 18.14 -5.14 -26.31
N SER A 32 18.14 -6.26 -25.62
CA SER A 32 16.95 -7.02 -25.29
C SER A 32 15.98 -6.03 -24.68
N SER A 33 14.93 -5.76 -25.46
CA SER A 33 13.80 -4.90 -25.15
C SER A 33 13.48 -5.05 -23.67
N ARG A 34 13.67 -3.94 -22.94
CA ARG A 34 13.27 -3.73 -21.55
C ARG A 34 11.87 -4.31 -21.34
N SER A 35 11.79 -5.56 -20.93
CA SER A 35 10.64 -6.09 -20.19
C SER A 35 10.75 -5.58 -18.76
N CYS A 36 10.86 -4.26 -18.60
CA CYS A 36 10.56 -3.62 -17.33
C CYS A 36 9.05 -3.69 -17.21
N ARG A 37 8.56 -4.64 -16.41
CA ARG A 37 7.20 -4.60 -15.87
C ARG A 37 6.87 -3.15 -15.54
N ASN A 38 5.82 -2.60 -16.14
CA ASN A 38 5.43 -1.20 -15.97
C ASN A 38 5.02 -1.01 -14.49
N GLU A 39 5.98 -0.69 -13.62
CA GLU A 39 5.70 -0.37 -12.22
C GLU A 39 4.94 0.96 -12.21
N ARG A 40 3.66 0.90 -11.84
CA ARG A 40 2.83 2.11 -11.71
C ARG A 40 3.48 3.08 -10.72
N SER A 41 3.47 4.37 -11.07
CA SER A 41 3.94 5.42 -10.18
C SER A 41 3.11 5.46 -8.88
N LEU A 42 3.65 6.05 -7.81
CA LEU A 42 2.90 6.22 -6.56
C LEU A 42 1.60 7.00 -6.79
N GLN A 43 1.67 8.05 -7.61
CA GLN A 43 0.52 8.87 -7.96
C GLN A 43 -0.57 8.04 -8.63
N GLU A 44 -0.23 7.22 -9.62
CA GLU A 44 -1.20 6.33 -10.30
C GLU A 44 -1.82 5.33 -9.31
N LYS A 45 -1.03 4.76 -8.40
CA LYS A 45 -1.55 3.86 -7.36
C LYS A 45 -2.52 4.59 -6.43
N LEU A 46 -2.17 5.80 -6.00
CA LEU A 46 -3.00 6.64 -5.14
C LEU A 46 -4.30 7.04 -5.85
N GLU A 47 -4.24 7.41 -7.13
CA GLU A 47 -5.40 7.71 -7.97
C GLU A 47 -6.35 6.52 -8.08
N ILE A 48 -5.83 5.31 -8.33
CA ILE A 48 -6.65 4.09 -8.38
C ILE A 48 -7.35 3.86 -7.04
N ILE A 49 -6.61 3.85 -5.93
CA ILE A 49 -7.18 3.57 -4.61
C ILE A 49 -8.19 4.65 -4.20
N SER A 50 -7.92 5.91 -4.54
CA SER A 50 -8.81 7.03 -4.25
C SER A 50 -10.07 6.99 -5.11
N GLY A 51 -9.94 6.59 -6.38
CA GLY A 51 -11.03 6.49 -7.35
C GLY A 51 -12.11 5.48 -6.97
N GLU A 52 -11.78 4.47 -6.16
CA GLU A 52 -12.78 3.54 -5.60
C GLU A 52 -13.75 4.22 -4.62
N GLY A 53 -13.40 5.39 -4.07
CA GLY A 53 -14.26 6.16 -3.18
C GLY A 53 -14.50 5.55 -1.79
N LEU A 54 -13.78 4.48 -1.43
CA LEU A 54 -13.99 3.75 -0.17
C LEU A 54 -13.13 4.23 1.01
N LEU A 55 -12.04 4.95 0.75
CA LEU A 55 -11.16 5.46 1.81
C LEU A 55 -11.87 6.29 2.89
N PRO A 56 -12.82 7.20 2.56
CA PRO A 56 -13.56 7.94 3.58
C PRO A 56 -14.31 7.01 4.53
N THR A 57 -15.01 6.02 3.97
CA THR A 57 -15.77 5.03 4.74
C THR A 57 -14.87 4.22 5.66
N VAL A 58 -13.76 3.68 5.13
CA VAL A 58 -12.78 2.93 5.92
C VAL A 58 -12.26 3.80 7.07
N LYS A 59 -11.80 5.02 6.76
CA LYS A 59 -11.27 5.96 7.75
C LYS A 59 -12.28 6.21 8.87
N VAL A 60 -13.55 6.47 8.55
CA VAL A 60 -14.61 6.72 9.55
C VAL A 60 -14.80 5.51 10.49
N PHE A 61 -14.82 4.28 9.95
CA PHE A 61 -14.92 3.07 10.78
C PHE A 61 -13.70 2.91 11.69
N LEU A 62 -12.49 3.18 11.18
CA LEU A 62 -11.27 3.08 11.97
C LEU A 62 -11.20 4.15 13.07
N ASP A 63 -11.69 5.37 12.80
CA ASP A 63 -11.82 6.43 13.80
C ASP A 63 -12.76 6.04 14.93
N TRP A 64 -13.90 5.44 14.59
CA TRP A 64 -14.82 4.89 15.59
C TRP A 64 -14.13 3.79 16.41
N LEU A 65 -13.56 2.77 15.76
CA LEU A 65 -12.88 1.65 16.42
C LEU A 65 -11.77 2.11 17.37
N ARG A 66 -11.00 3.13 16.97
CA ARG A 66 -9.90 3.70 17.78
C ARG A 66 -10.36 4.15 19.17
N THR A 67 -11.62 4.58 19.30
CA THR A 67 -12.20 5.03 20.58
C THR A 67 -13.05 3.97 21.29
N ASN A 68 -13.11 2.76 20.75
CA ASN A 68 -13.87 1.62 21.28
C ASN A 68 -12.97 0.39 21.37
N THR A 69 -11.84 0.52 22.05
CA THR A 69 -10.80 -0.53 22.16
C THR A 69 -11.30 -1.82 22.76
N ASP A 70 -12.28 -1.76 23.67
CA ASP A 70 -12.87 -2.96 24.27
C ASP A 70 -13.55 -3.83 23.21
N LEU A 71 -14.20 -3.23 22.21
CA LEU A 71 -14.79 -3.98 21.10
C LEU A 71 -13.71 -4.67 20.26
N ILE A 72 -12.60 -3.98 20.00
CA ILE A 72 -11.46 -4.56 19.28
C ILE A 72 -10.94 -5.78 20.04
N ILE A 73 -10.68 -5.64 21.33
CA ILE A 73 -10.11 -6.70 22.18
C ILE A 73 -11.08 -7.89 22.28
N MET A 74 -12.37 -7.64 22.54
CA MET A 74 -13.38 -8.70 22.66
C MET A 74 -13.59 -9.48 21.37
N CYS A 75 -13.42 -8.83 20.21
CA CYS A 75 -13.67 -9.46 18.91
C CYS A 75 -12.39 -9.86 18.17
N ALA A 76 -11.20 -9.66 18.76
CA ALA A 76 -9.91 -9.88 18.10
C ALA A 76 -9.83 -11.28 17.48
N GLN A 77 -10.10 -12.31 18.29
CA GLN A 77 -10.02 -13.72 17.91
C GLN A 77 -11.07 -14.13 16.87
N SER A 78 -12.33 -13.74 17.09
CA SER A 78 -13.44 -14.12 16.22
C SER A 78 -13.39 -13.42 14.85
N SER A 79 -12.68 -12.30 14.76
CA SER A 79 -12.63 -11.43 13.57
C SER A 79 -11.31 -11.52 12.81
N GLN A 80 -10.57 -12.63 12.89
CA GLN A 80 -9.25 -12.78 12.26
C GLN A 80 -9.22 -12.42 10.76
N SER A 81 -10.25 -12.80 10.00
CA SER A 81 -10.31 -12.47 8.57
C SER A 81 -10.35 -10.95 8.31
N LEU A 82 -11.00 -10.19 9.19
CA LEU A 82 -11.04 -8.74 9.12
C LEU A 82 -9.65 -8.16 9.33
N TRP A 83 -8.93 -8.61 10.35
CA TRP A 83 -7.57 -8.13 10.66
C TRP A 83 -6.56 -8.47 9.57
N ASN A 84 -6.66 -9.68 9.00
CA ASN A 84 -5.85 -10.07 7.84
C ASN A 84 -6.15 -9.18 6.62
N ARG A 85 -7.42 -8.86 6.35
CA ARG A 85 -7.78 -7.95 5.24
C ARG A 85 -7.30 -6.52 5.52
N LEU A 86 -7.38 -6.07 6.77
CA LEU A 86 -6.88 -4.76 7.17
C LEU A 86 -5.35 -4.67 6.99
N SER A 87 -4.59 -5.71 7.37
CA SER A 87 -3.13 -5.72 7.16
C SER A 87 -2.77 -5.66 5.68
N VAL A 88 -3.50 -6.38 4.82
CA VAL A 88 -3.34 -6.28 3.36
C VAL A 88 -3.62 -4.86 2.87
N LEU A 89 -4.73 -4.24 3.30
CA LEU A 89 -5.05 -2.86 2.93
C LEU A 89 -3.93 -1.90 3.38
N LEU A 90 -3.49 -1.98 4.63
CA LEU A 90 -2.41 -1.15 5.17
C LEU A 90 -1.13 -1.26 4.34
N ASN A 91 -0.80 -2.46 3.87
CA ASN A 91 0.39 -2.72 3.04
C ASN A 91 0.23 -2.28 1.58
N LEU A 92 -1.00 -2.08 1.10
CA LEU A 92 -1.26 -1.47 -0.22
C LEU A 92 -1.17 0.05 -0.17
N LEU A 93 -1.37 0.66 1.00
CA LEU A 93 -1.27 2.10 1.19
C LEU A 93 0.21 2.53 1.30
N PRO A 94 0.59 3.64 0.67
CA PRO A 94 1.97 4.12 0.69
C PRO A 94 2.41 4.54 2.10
N SER A 95 3.65 4.25 2.45
CA SER A 95 4.24 4.69 3.71
C SER A 95 4.46 6.20 3.74
N ALA A 96 4.70 6.75 4.93
CA ALA A 96 5.09 8.16 5.07
C ALA A 96 6.36 8.50 4.28
N GLY A 97 7.31 7.56 4.16
CA GLY A 97 8.51 7.73 3.36
C GLY A 97 8.19 7.79 1.87
N ASP A 98 7.39 6.83 1.38
CA ASP A 98 6.95 6.81 -0.02
C ASP A 98 6.24 8.11 -0.40
N LEU A 99 5.37 8.62 0.48
CA LEU A 99 4.65 9.88 0.26
C LEU A 99 5.59 11.10 0.24
N GLN A 100 6.63 11.12 1.08
CA GLN A 100 7.63 12.20 1.09
C GLN A 100 8.48 12.19 -0.19
N ASP A 101 8.88 11.01 -0.65
CA ASP A 101 9.78 10.83 -1.79
C ASP A 101 9.05 10.82 -3.15
N SER A 102 7.72 10.85 -3.13
CA SER A 102 6.84 10.75 -4.29
C SER A 102 6.92 11.89 -5.31
N GLY A 103 7.46 13.05 -4.92
CA GLY A 103 7.42 14.28 -5.72
C GLY A 103 6.04 14.94 -5.79
N LEU A 104 5.07 14.51 -4.97
CA LEU A 104 3.74 15.13 -4.92
C LEU A 104 3.78 16.56 -4.38
N PHE A 105 2.99 17.44 -4.99
CA PHE A 105 2.80 18.81 -4.54
C PHE A 105 1.83 18.85 -3.35
N LEU A 106 2.38 18.68 -2.15
CA LEU A 106 1.63 18.72 -0.90
C LEU A 106 1.85 20.06 -0.17
N SER A 107 0.78 20.60 0.44
CA SER A 107 0.81 21.76 1.31
C SER A 107 1.67 21.52 2.56
N SER A 108 2.04 22.61 3.23
CA SER A 108 2.82 22.54 4.47
C SER A 108 2.12 21.78 5.59
N GLU A 109 0.79 21.92 5.67
CA GLU A 109 -0.08 21.28 6.64
C GLU A 109 -0.06 19.76 6.44
N VAL A 110 -0.24 19.29 5.20
CA VAL A 110 -0.21 17.86 4.88
C VAL A 110 1.18 17.29 5.12
N LYS A 111 2.24 17.98 4.69
CA LYS A 111 3.64 17.57 4.93
C LYS A 111 3.95 17.42 6.41
N SER A 112 3.48 18.35 7.25
CA SER A 112 3.69 18.27 8.70
C SER A 112 3.09 17.01 9.32
N MET A 113 1.94 16.55 8.79
CA MET A 113 1.22 15.39 9.28
C MET A 113 1.88 14.05 8.88
N LEU A 114 2.66 14.01 7.79
CA LEU A 114 3.34 12.79 7.33
C LEU A 114 4.22 12.16 8.43
N SER A 115 4.82 13.00 9.29
CA SER A 115 5.62 12.54 10.44
C SER A 115 4.83 11.66 11.43
N GLY A 116 3.51 11.86 11.54
CA GLY A 116 2.62 11.09 12.42
C GLY A 116 1.97 9.88 11.75
N CYS A 117 2.12 9.71 10.43
CA CYS A 117 1.48 8.64 9.65
C CYS A 117 1.92 7.24 10.12
N GLU A 118 3.19 7.09 10.49
CA GLU A 118 3.76 5.83 11.01
C GLU A 118 3.78 5.78 12.54
N LEU A 119 3.01 6.65 13.19
CA LEU A 119 2.85 6.67 14.64
C LEU A 119 1.43 6.26 15.01
N PRO A 120 1.25 5.59 16.16
CA PRO A 120 -0.07 5.18 16.62
C PRO A 120 -0.94 6.35 17.00
N ASP A 121 -0.35 7.47 17.41
CA ASP A 121 -1.06 8.69 17.77
C ASP A 121 -0.76 9.77 16.72
N LEU A 122 -1.81 10.25 16.05
CA LEU A 122 -1.72 11.39 15.15
C LEU A 122 -1.81 12.67 15.99
N ASN A 123 -0.69 13.40 16.06
CA ASN A 123 -0.60 14.67 16.80
C ASN A 123 -1.35 15.81 16.11
N THR A 124 -1.58 15.69 14.80
CA THR A 124 -2.32 16.65 13.99
C THR A 124 -3.38 15.92 13.17
N CYS A 125 -4.56 16.52 13.05
CA CYS A 125 -5.69 15.97 12.31
C CYS A 125 -6.33 17.08 11.48
N LEU A 126 -6.19 16.98 10.16
CA LEU A 126 -6.81 17.90 9.21
C LEU A 126 -8.26 17.49 8.96
N LEU A 127 -9.17 18.45 8.94
CA LEU A 127 -10.60 18.21 8.71
C LEU A 127 -10.86 17.79 7.26
N LEU A 128 -11.39 16.58 7.10
CA LEU A 128 -11.82 16.04 5.82
C LEU A 128 -13.34 16.24 5.61
N PRO A 129 -13.86 16.11 4.37
CA PRO A 129 -15.29 16.27 4.10
C PRO A 129 -16.15 15.32 4.94
N GLU A 130 -15.72 14.07 5.12
CA GLU A 130 -16.43 13.07 5.93
C GLU A 130 -16.50 13.43 7.42
N ASP A 131 -15.49 14.11 7.98
CA ASP A 131 -15.49 14.56 9.37
C ASP A 131 -16.56 15.61 9.61
N VAL A 132 -16.65 16.57 8.68
CA VAL A 132 -17.65 17.64 8.73
C VAL A 132 -19.04 17.06 8.53
N ALA A 133 -19.22 16.20 7.54
CA ALA A 133 -20.51 15.56 7.24
C ALA A 133 -21.03 14.75 8.44
N LEU A 134 -20.15 14.16 9.24
CA LEU A 134 -20.49 13.30 10.37
C LEU A 134 -20.30 13.95 11.75
N ARG A 135 -19.99 15.26 11.83
CA ARG A 135 -19.62 15.98 13.08
C ARG A 135 -20.54 15.67 14.26
N ASN A 136 -21.85 15.56 14.01
CA ASN A 136 -22.88 15.41 15.03
C ASN A 136 -23.37 13.96 15.21
N LEU A 137 -22.73 12.99 14.57
CA LEU A 137 -23.10 11.58 14.68
C LEU A 137 -22.65 11.04 16.06
N PRO A 138 -23.58 10.62 16.95
CA PRO A 138 -23.21 10.29 18.33
C PRO A 138 -22.12 9.20 18.49
N PRO A 139 -22.11 8.11 17.70
CA PRO A 139 -21.02 7.14 17.72
C PRO A 139 -19.61 7.72 17.53
N LEU A 140 -19.45 8.80 16.77
CA LEU A 140 -18.16 9.40 16.46
C LEU A 140 -17.74 10.50 17.43
N LYS A 141 -18.59 10.86 18.41
CA LYS A 141 -18.34 11.98 19.32
C LYS A 141 -16.98 11.88 20.02
N SER A 142 -16.56 10.68 20.43
CA SER A 142 -15.25 10.46 21.07
C SER A 142 -14.09 10.66 20.10
N ALA A 143 -14.18 10.08 18.89
CA ALA A 143 -13.16 10.23 17.85
C ALA A 143 -13.01 11.69 17.42
N HIS A 144 -14.12 12.42 17.37
CA HIS A 144 -14.17 13.82 16.94
C HIS A 144 -13.63 14.82 17.97
N LYS A 145 -13.32 14.42 19.21
CA LYS A 145 -12.72 15.31 20.22
C LYS A 145 -11.36 15.88 19.81
N ARG A 146 -10.66 15.21 18.89
CA ARG A 146 -9.34 15.63 18.39
C ARG A 146 -9.40 16.73 17.32
N PHE A 147 -10.58 16.98 16.75
CA PHE A 147 -10.76 17.98 15.71
C PHE A 147 -11.20 19.31 16.31
N ASN A 148 -10.64 20.40 15.77
CA ASN A 148 -11.17 21.73 15.99
C ASN A 148 -12.12 22.12 14.85
N PHE A 149 -13.40 21.85 15.03
CA PHE A 149 -14.43 22.19 14.02
C PHE A 149 -14.75 23.68 13.91
N GLU A 150 -14.19 24.52 14.79
CA GLU A 150 -14.33 25.98 14.71
C GLU A 150 -13.20 26.62 13.89
N GLN A 151 -12.16 25.84 13.53
CA GLN A 151 -11.09 26.31 12.66
C GLN A 151 -11.52 26.26 11.19
N ASP A 152 -11.11 27.27 10.42
CA ASP A 152 -11.28 27.25 8.96
C ASP A 152 -10.63 26.01 8.37
N ARG A 153 -11.39 25.31 7.52
CA ARG A 153 -10.92 24.09 6.87
C ARG A 153 -9.78 24.47 5.90
N PRO A 154 -8.63 23.77 5.95
CA PRO A 154 -7.60 23.94 4.92
C PRO A 154 -8.19 23.59 3.55
N VAL A 155 -7.85 24.37 2.53
CA VAL A 155 -8.24 24.07 1.15
C VAL A 155 -7.31 22.96 0.65
N LEU A 156 -7.78 21.71 0.76
CA LEU A 156 -7.05 20.53 0.31
C LEU A 156 -7.51 20.14 -1.10
N THR A 157 -6.56 19.73 -1.93
CA THR A 157 -6.84 19.03 -3.19
C THR A 157 -7.36 17.61 -2.93
N GLU A 158 -8.00 16.97 -3.91
CA GLU A 158 -8.45 15.57 -3.77
C GLU A 158 -7.29 14.62 -3.44
N VAL A 159 -6.12 14.86 -4.05
CA VAL A 159 -4.88 14.10 -3.77
C VAL A 159 -4.45 14.27 -2.32
N GLU A 160 -4.44 15.51 -1.81
CA GLU A 160 -4.11 15.78 -0.41
C GLU A 160 -5.11 15.17 0.56
N GLU A 161 -6.42 15.24 0.27
CA GLU A 161 -7.41 14.56 1.09
C GLU A 161 -7.15 13.05 1.15
N SER A 162 -6.79 12.43 0.01
CA SER A 162 -6.41 11.02 -0.03
C SER A 162 -5.15 10.72 0.76
N VAL A 163 -4.12 11.56 0.68
CA VAL A 163 -2.92 11.46 1.52
C VAL A 163 -3.28 11.53 3.00
N VAL A 164 -4.16 12.46 3.38
CA VAL A 164 -4.59 12.59 4.77
C VAL A 164 -5.32 11.33 5.24
N ARG A 165 -6.22 10.77 4.42
CA ARG A 165 -6.92 9.49 4.70
C ARG A 165 -5.93 8.35 4.87
N VAL A 166 -4.94 8.24 3.99
CA VAL A 166 -3.87 7.25 4.08
C VAL A 166 -3.14 7.35 5.42
N CYS A 167 -2.76 8.56 5.83
CA CYS A 167 -2.11 8.77 7.12
C CYS A 167 -2.99 8.35 8.31
N CYS A 168 -4.28 8.68 8.29
CA CYS A 168 -5.22 8.25 9.32
C CYS A 168 -5.30 6.71 9.41
N ILE A 169 -5.41 6.03 8.27
CA ILE A 169 -5.54 4.58 8.20
C ILE A 169 -4.24 3.90 8.64
N ARG A 170 -3.08 4.35 8.15
CA ARG A 170 -1.77 3.78 8.54
C ARG A 170 -1.45 4.00 10.01
N SER A 171 -1.74 5.19 10.54
CA SER A 171 -1.62 5.45 11.98
C SER A 171 -2.50 4.51 12.79
N PHE A 172 -3.71 4.18 12.30
CA PHE A 172 -4.56 3.19 12.98
C PHE A 172 -3.94 1.79 12.98
N GLY A 173 -3.26 1.40 11.91
CA GLY A 173 -2.46 0.17 11.89
C GLY A 173 -1.46 0.13 13.04
N HIS A 174 -0.68 1.20 13.22
CA HIS A 174 0.28 1.33 14.33
C HIS A 174 -0.40 1.39 15.70
N PHE A 175 -1.58 2.00 15.80
CA PHE A 175 -2.36 2.01 17.03
C PHE A 175 -2.73 0.58 17.46
N ILE A 176 -3.20 -0.25 16.52
CA ILE A 176 -3.57 -1.64 16.81
C ILE A 176 -2.38 -2.47 17.27
N THR A 177 -1.16 -2.23 16.77
CA THR A 177 0.02 -3.00 17.21
C THR A 177 0.35 -2.79 18.69
N ARG A 178 -0.18 -1.74 19.33
CA ARG A 178 -0.02 -1.46 20.75
C ARG A 178 -1.14 -2.01 21.63
N LEU A 179 -2.22 -2.55 21.05
CA LEU A 179 -3.32 -3.12 21.83
C LEU A 179 -2.94 -4.49 22.41
N GLN A 180 -3.56 -4.83 23.55
CA GLN A 180 -3.35 -6.12 24.19
C GLN A 180 -3.77 -7.28 23.28
N GLY A 181 -3.03 -8.40 23.35
CA GLY A 181 -3.25 -9.57 22.50
C GLY A 181 -2.65 -9.48 21.11
N SER A 182 -1.89 -8.42 20.80
CA SER A 182 -1.10 -8.24 19.57
C SER A 182 -1.85 -8.68 18.30
N ILE A 183 -2.86 -7.91 17.88
CA ILE A 183 -3.67 -8.25 16.70
C ILE A 183 -2.86 -8.12 15.42
N LEU A 184 -2.07 -7.05 15.33
CA LEU A 184 -1.11 -6.80 14.26
C LEU A 184 0.29 -6.63 14.84
N GLN A 185 1.30 -6.98 14.05
CA GLN A 185 2.69 -6.59 14.21
C GLN A 185 3.10 -5.68 13.07
N TYR A 186 4.04 -4.77 13.32
CA TYR A 186 4.69 -3.98 12.28
C TYR A 186 6.15 -4.39 12.17
N ASN A 187 6.57 -4.79 10.98
CA ASN A 187 7.98 -5.04 10.68
C ASN A 187 8.58 -3.77 10.08
N SER A 188 9.42 -3.08 10.84
CA SER A 188 10.06 -1.83 10.43
C SER A 188 11.16 -2.00 9.39
N GLU A 189 11.74 -3.19 9.24
CA GLU A 189 12.80 -3.44 8.25
C GLU A 189 12.27 -3.43 6.83
N VAL A 190 11.06 -3.97 6.64
CA VAL A 190 10.38 -4.04 5.33
C VAL A 190 9.17 -3.12 5.21
N GLY A 191 8.76 -2.45 6.29
CA GLY A 191 7.69 -1.46 6.30
C GLY A 191 6.27 -2.03 6.19
N ILE A 192 6.04 -3.27 6.65
CA ILE A 192 4.74 -3.96 6.48
C ILE A 192 4.08 -4.34 7.80
N PHE A 193 2.75 -4.38 7.77
CA PHE A 193 1.90 -4.94 8.82
C PHE A 193 1.65 -6.43 8.59
N ILE A 194 1.77 -7.21 9.66
CA ILE A 194 1.54 -8.65 9.68
C ILE A 194 0.42 -8.91 10.69
N SER A 195 -0.63 -9.62 10.27
CA SER A 195 -1.69 -10.04 11.18
C SER A 195 -1.28 -11.30 11.93
N ILE A 196 -1.48 -11.32 13.25
CA ILE A 196 -1.09 -12.43 14.11
C ILE A 196 -2.29 -13.33 14.35
N VAL A 197 -2.07 -14.65 14.31
CA VAL A 197 -3.06 -15.63 14.76
C VAL A 197 -2.77 -15.97 16.22
N GLN A 198 -3.67 -15.62 17.13
CA GLN A 198 -3.43 -15.76 18.59
C GLN A 198 -3.18 -17.21 19.06
N SER A 199 -3.55 -18.23 18.27
CA SER A 199 -3.28 -19.64 18.62
C SER A 199 -1.78 -19.96 18.73
N GLU A 200 -0.90 -19.21 18.06
CA GLU A 200 0.56 -19.44 18.14
C GLU A 200 1.18 -18.86 19.43
N GLN A 201 0.61 -17.80 20.00
CA GLN A 201 1.11 -17.22 21.26
C GLN A 201 0.79 -18.07 22.48
N ASP A 202 -0.42 -18.65 22.54
CA ASP A 202 -0.81 -19.54 23.64
C ASP A 202 -0.02 -20.86 23.62
N GLY A 203 0.30 -21.39 22.44
CA GLY A 203 1.11 -22.60 22.30
C GLY A 203 2.54 -22.43 22.82
N LEU A 204 3.18 -21.29 22.53
CA LEU A 204 4.55 -20.99 23.00
C LEU A 204 4.62 -20.73 24.51
N LEU A 205 3.60 -20.09 25.09
CA LEU A 205 3.52 -19.87 26.54
C LEU A 205 3.27 -21.17 27.31
N GLN A 206 2.45 -22.08 26.78
CA GLN A 206 2.23 -23.40 27.39
C GLN A 206 3.45 -24.31 27.27
N GLN A 207 4.23 -24.21 26.18
CA GLN A 207 5.48 -24.97 26.02
C GLN A 207 6.64 -24.46 26.87
N ALA A 208 6.67 -23.18 27.22
CA ALA A 208 7.67 -22.60 28.11
C ALA A 208 7.39 -22.83 29.61
N GLN A 209 6.20 -23.35 29.95
CA GLN A 209 5.75 -23.63 31.31
C GLN A 209 5.65 -25.14 31.63
N ALA A 210 6.02 -26.01 30.67
CA ALA A 210 6.06 -27.47 30.81
C ALA A 210 7.51 -27.97 30.90
#